data_AF-A0A4Q3AL81-F1
#
_entry.id   AF-A0A4Q3AL81-F1
#
_cell.length_a   1.000
_cell.length_b   1.000
_cell.length_c   1.000
_cell.angle_alpha   90.00
_cell.angle_beta   90.00
_cell.angle_gamma   90.00
#
_symmetry.space_group_name_H-M   'P 1'
#
loop_
_entity.id
_entity.type
_entity.pdbx_description
1 polymer ?
#
loop_
_entity_poly.entity_id
_entity_poly.type
_entity_poly.pdbx_seq_one_letter_code
_entity_poly.pdbx_strand_id
1 'polypeptide(L)' 'MPNVDDIIAFENGEMDHDQMVEFFQGLIDSGMAWRLQGSYGRTAAQLIDSGYCEDRSHTRS' A
#
# COMPACT_ATOMS: atom_id res chain seq x y z
N MET A 1 -4.85 -9.69 0.52
CA MET A 1 -5.77 -8.67 -0.03
C MET A 1 -6.22 -7.81 1.14
N PRO A 2 -6.03 -6.48 1.08
CA PRO A 2 -6.40 -5.57 2.16
C PRO A 2 -7.92 -5.58 2.36
N ASN A 3 -8.37 -5.69 3.61
CA ASN A 3 -9.78 -5.69 3.99
C ASN A 3 -10.21 -4.29 4.51
N VAL A 4 -11.48 -4.13 4.87
CA VAL A 4 -12.01 -2.85 5.38
C VAL A 4 -11.43 -2.49 6.75
N ASP A 5 -11.16 -3.47 7.61
CA ASP A 5 -10.57 -3.25 8.93
C ASP A 5 -9.15 -2.70 8.81
N ASP A 6 -8.37 -3.17 7.83
CA ASP A 6 -7.02 -2.66 7.54
C ASP A 6 -7.05 -1.20 7.09
N ILE A 7 -8.06 -0.80 6.30
CA ILE A 7 -8.26 0.59 5.89
C ILE A 7 -8.51 1.48 7.11
N ILE A 8 -9.38 1.04 8.02
CA ILE A 8 -9.71 1.77 9.25
C ILE A 8 -8.47 1.90 10.14
N ALA A 9 -7.71 0.81 10.33
CA ALA A 9 -6.49 0.82 11.14
C ALA A 9 -5.42 1.76 10.56
N PHE A 10 -5.26 1.82 9.23
CA PHE A 10 -4.36 2.78 8.59
C PHE A 10 -4.81 4.23 8.82
N GLU A 11 -6.09 4.54 8.61
CA GLU A 11 -6.62 5.90 8.78
C GLU A 11 -6.57 6.39 10.24
N ASN A 12 -6.73 5.47 11.19
CA ASN A 12 -6.61 5.76 12.62
C ASN A 12 -5.14 5.81 13.12
N GLY A 13 -4.17 5.41 12.29
CA GLY A 13 -2.76 5.34 12.69
C GLY A 13 -2.46 4.21 13.68
N GLU A 14 -3.24 3.13 13.63
CA GLU A 14 -3.13 1.96 14.51
C GLU A 14 -2.19 0.88 13.96
N MET A 15 -1.71 1.05 12.72
CA MET A 15 -0.73 0.14 12.12
C MET A 15 0.69 0.48 12.55
N ASP A 16 1.46 -0.55 12.90
CA ASP A 16 2.90 -0.45 12.95
C ASP A 16 3.53 -0.40 11.53
N HIS A 17 4.85 -0.26 11.47
CA HIS A 17 5.55 -0.12 10.19
C HIS A 17 5.43 -1.36 9.31
N ASP A 18 5.58 -2.56 9.89
CA ASP A 18 5.57 -3.81 9.12
C ASP A 18 4.15 -4.09 8.58
N GLN A 19 3.12 -3.86 9.41
CA GLN A 19 1.72 -3.93 9.02
C GLN A 19 1.39 -2.95 7.90
N MET A 20 1.91 -1.73 7.98
CA MET A 20 1.73 -0.73 6.93
C MET A 20 2.37 -1.20 5.62
N VAL A 21 3.59 -1.74 5.66
CA VAL A 21 4.28 -2.26 4.46
C VAL A 21 3.50 -3.41 3.83
N GLU A 22 3.04 -4.39 4.62
CA GLU A 22 2.24 -5.51 4.11
C GLU A 22 0.91 -5.05 3.51
N PHE A 23 0.23 -4.13 4.19
CA PHE A 23 -1.03 -3.53 3.72
C PHE A 23 -0.84 -2.83 2.37
N PHE A 24 0.18 -1.98 2.25
CA PHE A 24 0.46 -1.25 1.02
C PHE A 24 0.96 -2.15 -0.10
N GLN A 25 1.75 -3.19 0.19
CA GLN A 25 2.13 -4.17 -0.83
C GLN A 25 0.88 -4.85 -1.42
N GLY A 26 -0.08 -5.24 -0.58
CA GLY A 26 -1.35 -5.80 -1.05
C GLY A 26 -2.20 -4.81 -1.87
N LEU A 27 -2.18 -3.52 -1.53
CA LEU A 27 -2.85 -2.48 -2.31
C LEU A 27 -2.16 -2.24 -3.67
N ILE A 28 -0.84 -2.30 -3.72
CA ILE A 28 -0.04 -2.15 -4.95
C ILE A 28 -0.29 -3.35 -5.87
N ASP A 29 -0.18 -4.57 -5.34
CA ASP A 29 -0.37 -5.82 -6.11
C ASP A 29 -1.77 -5.92 -6.74
N SER A 30 -2.80 -5.41 -6.04
CA SER A 30 -4.18 -5.38 -6.55
C SER A 30 -4.48 -4.16 -7.44
N GLY A 31 -3.55 -3.20 -7.54
CA GLY A 31 -3.74 -1.91 -8.20
C GLY A 31 -4.69 -0.96 -7.48
N MET A 32 -5.16 -1.31 -6.28
CA MET A 32 -6.06 -0.49 -5.47
C MET A 32 -5.39 0.78 -4.94
N ALA A 33 -4.08 0.74 -4.65
CA ALA A 33 -3.31 1.91 -4.22
C ALA A 33 -3.47 3.11 -5.18
N TRP A 34 -3.67 2.84 -6.47
CA TRP A 34 -3.79 3.84 -7.53
C TRP A 34 -5.24 4.23 -7.86
N ARG A 35 -6.21 3.49 -7.33
CA ARG A 35 -7.65 3.73 -7.52
C ARG A 35 -8.26 4.46 -6.32
N LEU A 36 -7.72 4.22 -5.13
CA LEU A 36 -8.14 4.89 -3.89
C LEU A 36 -7.70 6.36 -3.91
N GLN A 37 -8.60 7.24 -3.49
CA GLN A 37 -8.36 8.69 -3.40
C GLN A 37 -7.61 9.04 -2.10
N GLY A 38 -7.08 10.26 -2.00
CA GLY A 38 -6.45 10.74 -0.76
C GLY A 38 -4.93 10.54 -0.74
N SER A 39 -4.41 9.90 0.31
CA SER A 39 -2.97 9.68 0.53
C SER A 39 -2.44 8.36 -0.02
N TYR A 40 -3.28 7.36 -0.27
CA TYR A 40 -2.86 5.99 -0.60
C TYR A 40 -1.84 5.91 -1.74
N GLY A 41 -2.09 6.54 -2.88
CA GLY A 41 -1.15 6.51 -4.01
C GLY A 41 0.19 7.18 -3.70
N ARG A 42 0.21 8.26 -2.90
CA ARG A 42 1.46 8.93 -2.50
C ARG A 42 2.25 8.08 -1.51
N THR A 43 1.57 7.47 -0.54
CA THR A 43 2.20 6.58 0.43
C THR A 43 2.76 5.33 -0.25
N ALA A 44 1.99 4.72 -1.16
CA ALA A 44 2.46 3.59 -1.97
C ALA A 44 3.73 3.96 -2.78
N ALA A 45 3.72 5.12 -3.46
CA ALA A 45 4.89 5.59 -4.20
C ALA A 45 6.11 5.84 -3.30
N GLN A 46 5.91 6.40 -2.11
CA GLN A 46 6.99 6.59 -1.13
C GLN A 46 7.57 5.26 -0.65
N LEU A 47 6.72 4.28 -0.34
CA LEU A 47 7.17 2.95 0.10
C LEU A 47 7.94 2.20 -0.98
N ILE A 48 7.56 2.39 -2.25
CA ILE A 48 8.31 1.87 -3.40
C ILE A 48 9.66 2.56 -3.54
N ASP A 49 9.70 3.89 -3.47
CA ASP A 49 10.94 4.67 -3.59
C ASP A 49 11.95 4.35 -2.46
N SER A 50 11.45 4.10 -1.25
CA SER A 50 12.27 3.66 -0.12
C SER A 50 12.66 2.18 -0.16
N GLY A 51 12.15 1.40 -1.11
CA GLY A 51 12.46 -0.03 -1.26
C GLY A 51 11.75 -0.95 -0.27
N TYR A 52 10.70 -0.49 0.41
CA TYR A 52 9.87 -1.32 1.30
C TYR A 52 8.79 -2.09 0.54
N CYS A 53 8.30 -1.51 -0.57
CA CYS A 53 7.34 -2.17 -1.46
C CYS A 53 7.90 -2.26 -2.88
N GLU A 54 7.35 -3.20 -3.66
CA GLU A 54 7.70 -3.37 -5.06
C GLU A 54 6.46 -3.23 -5.95
N ASP A 55 6.57 -2.43 -7.01
CA ASP A 55 5.54 -2.40 -8.04
C ASP A 55 5.72 -3.58 -9.02
N ARG A 56 5.02 -4.67 -8.70
CA ARG A 56 5.03 -5.90 -9.51
C ARG A 56 4.09 -5.84 -10.72
N SER A 57 3.30 -4.76 -10.84
CA SER A 57 2.42 -4.54 -12.01
C SER A 57 3.22 -4.31 -13.30
N HIS A 58 4.51 -3.99 -13.18
CA HIS A 58 5.48 -3.95 -14.27
C HIS A 58 6.61 -4.97 -14.07
N THR A 59 6.27 -6.27 -13.95
CA THR A 59 7.23 -7.28 -14.43
C THR A 59 7.35 -7.11 -15.95
N ARG A 60 8.26 -6.25 -16.38
CA ARG A 60 8.80 -6.31 -17.74
C ARG A 60 9.40 -7.71 -17.89
N SER A 61 8.82 -8.46 -18.81
CA SER A 61 9.36 -9.72 -19.32
C SER A 61 10.78 -9.56 -19.85
#